data_AF-A0A8S2VX50-F1
#
_entry.id   AF-A0A8S2VX50-F1
#
_cell.length_a   1.000
_cell.length_b   1.000
_cell.length_c   1.000
_cell.angle_alpha   90.00
_cell.angle_beta   90.00
_cell.angle_gamma   90.00
#
_symmetry.space_group_name_H-M   'P 1'
#
loop_
_entity.id
_entity.type
_entity.pdbx_description
1 polymer ?
#
loop_
_entity_poly.entity_id
_entity_poly.type
_entity_poly.pdbx_seq_one_letter_code
_entity_poly.pdbx_strand_id
1 'polypeptide(L)'
;MRCNQLPSIENWSSHEKFGEEFQLFQCYHLYTVVTYESMNECSHPEIICIQPTLAILKLKNFGIDSVELFEWLEPSPLGRIREAHQTLIWLKALNDNNSLTDLSRNMSHLGVDPK
;
A
#
# COMPACT_ATOMS: atom_id res chain seq x y z
N MET A 1 9.38 -3.65 -26.90
CA MET A 1 10.10 -4.75 -26.23
C MET A 1 9.06 -5.61 -25.53
N ARG A 2 9.13 -6.93 -25.73
CA ARG A 2 8.00 -7.86 -25.63
C ARG A 2 7.50 -8.01 -24.17
N CYS A 3 6.27 -7.59 -23.89
CA CYS A 3 5.47 -8.23 -22.85
C CYS A 3 5.15 -9.64 -23.36
N ASN A 4 6.01 -10.58 -22.99
CA ASN A 4 5.79 -11.99 -23.31
C ASN A 4 4.49 -12.45 -22.65
N GLN A 5 3.67 -13.18 -23.42
CA GLN A 5 2.59 -14.02 -22.94
C GLN A 5 2.89 -14.56 -21.53
N LEU A 6 2.11 -14.14 -20.54
CA LEU A 6 1.88 -14.95 -19.37
C LEU A 6 0.82 -16.00 -19.79
N PRO A 7 1.14 -17.30 -19.72
CA PRO A 7 0.15 -18.33 -20.01
C PRO A 7 -0.92 -18.31 -18.93
N SER A 8 -2.16 -18.63 -19.33
CA SER A 8 -3.30 -18.93 -18.48
C SER A 8 -2.89 -19.75 -17.27
N ILE A 9 -3.53 -19.48 -16.12
CA ILE A 9 -3.21 -19.94 -14.75
C ILE A 9 -3.03 -21.47 -14.60
N GLU A 10 -3.30 -22.27 -15.63
CA GLU A 10 -3.07 -23.71 -15.65
C GLU A 10 -1.60 -24.13 -15.41
N ASN A 11 -0.63 -23.22 -15.57
CA ASN A 11 0.81 -23.56 -15.45
C ASN A 11 1.53 -23.01 -14.20
N TRP A 12 0.86 -22.31 -13.28
CA TRP A 12 1.53 -21.73 -12.11
C TRP A 12 1.72 -22.71 -10.94
N SER A 13 1.05 -23.86 -10.96
CA SER A 13 1.09 -24.81 -9.82
C SER A 13 2.31 -25.76 -9.79
N SER A 14 3.24 -25.69 -10.76
CA SER A 14 4.26 -26.75 -10.91
C SER A 14 5.69 -26.39 -10.50
N HIS A 15 6.04 -25.12 -10.23
CA HIS A 15 7.47 -24.75 -10.18
C HIS A 15 8.10 -24.40 -8.84
N GLU A 16 7.37 -24.35 -7.72
CA GLU A 16 8.07 -24.18 -6.44
C GLU A 16 7.33 -24.84 -5.28
N LYS A 17 7.87 -25.99 -4.88
CA LYS A 17 7.64 -26.75 -3.65
C LYS A 17 6.32 -27.53 -3.56
N PHE A 18 6.41 -28.83 -3.85
CA PHE A 18 5.57 -29.83 -3.18
C PHE A 18 6.44 -30.97 -2.61
N GLY A 19 7.19 -30.63 -1.57
CA GLY A 19 7.51 -31.58 -0.51
C GLY A 19 6.44 -31.44 0.57
N GLU A 20 5.84 -32.56 0.94
CA GLU A 20 4.83 -32.80 1.99
C GLU A 20 3.35 -32.52 1.65
N GLU A 21 2.63 -33.63 1.51
CA GLU A 21 1.17 -33.88 1.65
C GLU A 21 0.21 -32.75 1.23
N PHE A 22 -0.10 -32.69 -0.07
CA PHE A 22 -1.04 -31.70 -0.61
C PHE A 22 -2.48 -32.15 -0.41
N GLN A 23 -3.17 -31.51 0.54
CA GLN A 23 -4.62 -31.59 0.64
C GLN A 23 -5.21 -30.96 -0.64
N LEU A 24 -6.01 -31.72 -1.40
CA LEU A 24 -6.65 -31.27 -2.64
C LEU A 24 -7.66 -30.15 -2.33
N PHE A 25 -7.23 -28.89 -2.47
CA PHE A 25 -8.11 -27.74 -2.37
C PHE A 25 -8.75 -27.46 -3.75
N GLN A 26 -10.07 -27.34 -3.76
CA GLN A 26 -10.83 -26.94 -4.94
C GLN A 26 -11.07 -25.43 -4.88
N CYS A 27 -10.42 -24.68 -5.79
CA CYS A 27 -10.66 -23.26 -5.96
C CYS A 27 -11.77 -23.03 -6.99
N TYR A 28 -12.82 -22.31 -6.61
CA TYR A 28 -13.88 -21.89 -7.52
C TYR A 28 -13.79 -20.38 -7.75
N HIS A 29 -13.61 -19.96 -9.00
CA HIS A 29 -13.69 -18.55 -9.39
C HIS A 29 -15.15 -18.15 -9.59
N LEU A 30 -15.58 -17.07 -8.93
CA LEU A 30 -16.96 -16.55 -8.96
C LEU A 30 -17.18 -15.55 -10.11
N TYR A 31 -16.33 -15.56 -11.13
CA TYR A 31 -16.38 -14.65 -12.27
C TYR A 31 -16.32 -15.42 -13.60
N THR A 32 -16.77 -14.79 -14.67
CA THR A 32 -16.75 -15.39 -16.03
C THR A 32 -15.36 -15.25 -16.67
N VAL A 33 -15.03 -16.12 -17.62
CA VAL A 33 -13.76 -16.06 -18.36
C VAL A 33 -13.60 -14.71 -19.08
N VAL A 34 -14.69 -14.20 -19.67
CA VAL A 34 -14.70 -12.90 -20.35
C VAL A 34 -14.37 -11.76 -19.39
N THR A 35 -14.94 -11.78 -18.17
CA THR A 35 -14.62 -10.77 -17.16
C THR A 35 -13.17 -10.86 -16.70
N TYR A 36 -12.60 -12.06 -16.61
CA TYR A 36 -11.19 -12.25 -16.24
C TYR A 36 -10.25 -11.68 -17.29
N GLU A 37 -10.49 -11.97 -18.57
CA GLU A 37 -9.66 -11.46 -19.68
C GLU A 37 -9.75 -9.94 -19.83
N SER A 38 -10.85 -9.33 -19.36
CA SER A 38 -11.04 -7.88 -19.38
C SER A 38 -10.45 -7.14 -18.16
N MET A 39 -10.03 -7.88 -17.12
CA MET A 39 -9.42 -7.27 -15.94
C MET A 39 -7.98 -6.86 -16.22
N ASN A 40 -7.55 -5.75 -15.64
CA ASN A 40 -6.16 -5.34 -15.70
C ASN A 40 -5.28 -6.35 -14.96
N GLU A 41 -4.12 -6.67 -15.55
CA GLU A 41 -3.11 -7.54 -14.92
C GLU A 41 -2.60 -6.98 -13.59
N CYS A 42 -2.60 -5.65 -13.44
CA CYS A 42 -2.23 -4.94 -12.23
C CYS A 42 -3.39 -4.10 -11.70
N SER A 43 -3.66 -4.23 -10.39
CA SER A 43 -4.57 -3.35 -9.66
C SER A 43 -3.99 -1.94 -9.56
N HIS A 44 -4.88 -0.93 -9.46
CA HIS A 44 -4.45 0.45 -9.23
C HIS A 44 -3.76 0.56 -7.86
N PRO A 45 -2.64 1.29 -7.75
CA PRO A 45 -1.91 1.39 -6.51
C PRO A 45 -2.70 2.15 -5.44
N GLU A 46 -2.72 1.62 -4.23
CA GLU A 46 -3.55 2.12 -3.12
C GLU A 46 -3.24 3.57 -2.75
N ILE A 47 -1.98 4.00 -2.89
CA ILE A 47 -1.53 5.35 -2.53
C ILE A 47 -2.26 6.45 -3.32
N ILE A 48 -2.79 6.12 -4.50
CA ILE A 48 -3.57 7.02 -5.34
C ILE A 48 -5.06 6.97 -4.98
N CYS A 49 -5.51 6.04 -4.13
CA CYS A 49 -6.91 5.92 -3.72
C CYS A 49 -7.18 6.36 -2.27
N ILE A 50 -6.22 6.21 -1.37
CA ILE A 50 -6.41 6.46 0.07
C ILE A 50 -5.58 7.63 0.61
N GLN A 51 -5.92 8.09 1.81
CA GLN A 51 -5.17 9.12 2.54
C GLN A 51 -3.89 8.52 3.14
N PRO A 52 -2.68 9.03 2.83
CA PRO A 52 -1.41 8.39 3.19
C PRO A 52 -0.89 8.80 4.59
N THR A 53 -1.74 8.76 5.62
CA THR A 53 -1.39 9.26 6.96
C THR A 53 -0.29 8.44 7.63
N LEU A 54 -0.42 7.11 7.63
CA LEU A 54 0.63 6.23 8.17
C LEU A 54 1.97 6.37 7.43
N ALA A 55 1.93 6.54 6.11
CA ALA A 55 3.15 6.70 5.30
C ALA A 55 3.87 7.99 5.70
N ILE A 56 3.15 9.11 5.83
CA ILE A 56 3.72 10.40 6.25
C ILE A 56 4.28 10.34 7.67
N LEU A 57 3.58 9.69 8.61
CA LEU A 57 4.07 9.49 9.96
C LEU A 57 5.39 8.70 9.97
N LYS A 58 5.49 7.62 9.18
CA LYS A 58 6.70 6.82 9.04
C LYS A 58 7.85 7.62 8.43
N LEU A 59 7.59 8.36 7.34
CA LEU A 59 8.60 9.22 6.69
C LEU A 59 9.18 10.23 7.68
N LYS A 60 8.33 10.89 8.46
CA LYS A 60 8.79 11.81 9.50
C LYS A 60 9.59 11.10 10.60
N ASN A 61 9.21 9.88 10.98
CA ASN A 61 9.96 9.12 11.99
C ASN A 61 11.36 8.71 11.49
N PHE A 62 11.52 8.53 10.17
CA PHE A 62 12.83 8.33 9.54
C PHE A 62 13.65 9.62 9.40
N GLY A 63 13.12 10.78 9.78
CA GLY A 63 13.79 12.08 9.64
C GLY A 63 13.60 12.75 8.27
N ILE A 64 12.64 12.27 7.46
CA ILE A 64 12.25 12.92 6.21
C ILE A 64 11.12 13.91 6.53
N ASP A 65 11.48 15.17 6.72
CA ASP A 65 10.50 16.21 7.05
C ASP A 65 9.77 16.79 5.84
N SER A 66 10.42 16.80 4.68
CA SER A 66 9.89 17.37 3.44
C SER A 66 9.11 16.32 2.64
N VAL A 67 7.87 16.08 3.04
CA VAL A 67 6.94 15.16 2.35
C VAL A 67 6.64 15.62 0.91
N GLU A 68 6.66 16.93 0.66
CA GLU A 68 6.42 17.51 -0.67
C GLU A 68 7.55 17.26 -1.66
N LEU A 69 8.78 17.09 -1.18
CA LEU A 69 9.97 16.82 -1.99
C LEU A 69 10.26 15.32 -2.10
N PHE A 70 9.48 14.49 -1.42
CA PHE A 70 9.68 13.04 -1.44
C PHE A 70 9.33 12.48 -2.82
N GLU A 71 10.25 11.70 -3.37
CA GLU A 71 10.05 11.01 -4.66
C GLU A 71 9.14 9.80 -4.45
N TRP A 72 7.83 10.00 -4.61
CA TRP A 72 6.84 8.94 -4.59
C TRP A 72 6.95 8.07 -5.85
N LEU A 73 6.75 6.76 -5.70
CA LEU A 73 6.63 5.84 -6.84
C LEU A 73 5.48 6.27 -7.77
N GLU A 74 4.37 6.65 -7.16
CA GLU A 74 3.21 7.28 -7.79
C GLU A 74 2.74 8.40 -6.87
N PRO A 75 2.76 9.67 -7.31
CA PRO A 75 2.48 10.79 -6.43
C PRO A 75 1.00 10.85 -6.03
N SER A 76 0.74 10.84 -4.72
CA SER A 76 -0.58 11.16 -4.19
C SER A 76 -0.95 12.61 -4.51
N PRO A 77 -2.23 12.94 -4.78
CA PRO A 77 -2.67 14.31 -4.94
C PRO A 77 -2.33 15.15 -3.70
N LEU A 78 -1.86 16.38 -3.90
CA LEU A 78 -1.44 17.30 -2.83
C LEU A 78 -2.54 17.53 -1.78
N GLY A 79 -3.80 17.50 -2.18
CA GLY A 79 -4.94 17.60 -1.26
C GLY A 79 -4.92 16.54 -0.16
N ARG A 80 -4.67 15.27 -0.50
CA ARG A 80 -4.64 14.18 0.49
C ARG A 80 -3.43 14.23 1.40
N ILE A 81 -2.29 14.72 0.88
CA ILE A 81 -1.11 14.94 1.72
C ILE A 81 -1.42 16.00 2.78
N ARG A 82 -2.06 17.10 2.39
CA ARG A 82 -2.48 18.16 3.33
C ARG A 82 -3.50 17.66 4.35
N GLU A 83 -4.51 16.92 3.91
CA GLU A 83 -5.48 16.31 4.82
C GLU A 83 -4.80 15.38 5.82
N ALA A 84 -3.85 14.55 5.37
CA ALA A 84 -3.10 13.65 6.26
C ALA A 84 -2.28 14.42 7.31
N HIS A 85 -1.64 15.53 6.91
CA HIS A 85 -0.98 16.43 7.85
C HIS A 85 -1.95 17.03 8.87
N GLN A 86 -3.14 17.46 8.44
CA GLN A 86 -4.18 17.97 9.34
C GLN A 86 -4.64 16.92 10.35
N THR A 87 -4.85 15.68 9.90
CA THR A 87 -5.19 14.55 10.78
C THR A 87 -4.12 14.33 11.86
N LEU A 88 -2.83 14.36 11.48
CA LEU A 88 -1.73 14.19 12.44
C LEU A 88 -1.63 15.34 13.46
N ILE A 89 -2.00 16.56 13.06
CA ILE A 89 -2.08 17.72 13.98
C ILE A 89 -3.26 17.54 14.94
N TRP A 90 -4.44 17.14 14.45
CA TRP A 90 -5.61 16.88 15.31
C TRP A 90 -5.35 15.77 16.34
N LEU A 91 -4.61 14.73 15.95
CA LEU A 91 -4.21 13.64 16.83
C LEU A 91 -3.07 14.01 17.80
N LYS A 92 -2.53 15.24 17.74
CA LYS A 92 -1.36 15.69 18.52
C LYS A 92 -0.10 14.85 18.29
N ALA A 93 -0.02 14.18 17.14
CA ALA A 93 1.19 13.48 16.71
C ALA A 93 2.25 14.48 16.20
N LEU A 94 1.81 15.64 15.70
CA LEU A 94 2.68 16.75 15.31
C LEU A 94 2.47 17.96 16.22
N ASN A 95 3.57 18.64 16.54
CA ASN A 95 3.56 19.96 17.18
C ASN A 95 3.32 21.07 16.13
N ASP A 96 3.05 22.29 16.61
CA ASP A 96 2.90 23.49 15.76
C ASP A 96 4.13 23.77 14.87
N ASN A 97 5.30 23.26 15.26
CA ASN A 97 6.54 23.34 14.50
C ASN A 97 6.74 22.16 13.52
N ASN A 98 5.68 21.41 13.19
CA ASN A 98 5.72 20.21 12.33
C ASN A 98 6.67 19.09 12.80
N SER A 99 7.10 19.14 14.06
CA SER A 99 8.00 18.17 14.69
C SER A 99 7.19 17.06 15.38
N LEU A 100 7.75 15.85 15.39
CA LEU A 100 7.15 14.68 16.02
C LEU A 100 7.08 14.80 17.55
N THR A 101 5.98 14.36 18.15
CA THR A 101 5.79 14.24 19.60
C THR A 101 6.13 12.84 20.11
N ASP A 102 6.26 12.65 21.43
CA ASP A 102 6.44 11.30 22.00
C ASP A 102 5.26 10.38 21.70
N LEU A 103 4.04 10.94 21.56
CA LEU A 103 2.86 10.21 21.12
C LEU A 103 3.05 9.61 19.72
N SER A 104 3.62 10.39 18.79
CA SER A 104 3.85 9.94 17.42
C SER A 104 4.84 8.78 17.32
N ARG A 105 5.84 8.73 18.22
CA ARG A 105 6.77 7.59 18.32
C ARG A 105 6.01 6.33 18.70
N ASN A 106 5.15 6.40 19.72
CA ASN A 106 4.31 5.28 20.12
C ASN A 106 3.36 4.84 19.00
N MET A 107 2.74 5.80 18.29
CA MET A 107 1.88 5.50 17.13
C MET A 107 2.64 4.81 16.00
N SER A 108 3.88 5.22 15.73
CA SER A 108 4.70 4.64 14.67
C SER A 108 5.01 3.15 14.87
N HIS A 109 5.07 2.70 16.13
CA HIS A 109 5.32 1.30 16.49
C HIS A 109 4.09 0.39 16.31
N LEU A 110 2.88 0.94 16.34
CA LEU A 110 1.64 0.16 16.26
C LEU A 110 1.37 -0.40 14.85
N GLY A 111 1.90 0.23 13.80
CA GLY A 111 1.71 -0.22 12.42
C GLY A 111 0.27 -0.09 11.88
N VAL A 112 -0.62 0.54 12.64
CA VAL A 112 -2.02 0.82 12.29
C VAL A 112 -2.13 2.25 11.77
N ASP A 113 -3.04 2.49 10.82
CA ASP A 113 -3.30 3.84 10.32
C ASP A 113 -3.87 4.74 11.44
N PRO A 114 -3.23 5.88 11.74
CA PRO A 114 -3.69 6.78 12.80
C PRO A 114 -4.89 7.59 12.30
N LYS A 115 -6.08 7.21 12.78
CA LYS A 115 -7.36 7.91 12.55
C LYS A 115 -7.99 8.32 13.86
#